data_AF-A0A948E8Z5-F1
#
_entry.id   AF-A0A948E8Z5-F1
#
_cell.length_a   1.000
_cell.length_b   1.000
_cell.length_c   1.000
_cell.angle_alpha   90.00
_cell.angle_beta   90.00
_cell.angle_gamma   90.00
#
_symmetry.space_group_name_H-M   'P 1'
#
loop_
_entity.id
_entity.type
_entity.pdbx_description
1 polymer ?
#
loop_
_entity_poly.entity_id
_entity_poly.type
_entity_poly.pdbx_seq_one_letter_code
_entity_poly.pdbx_strand_id
1 'polypeptide(L)'
;MIWTLSVLLLLTAPGTSFKKEVTRAYQEKNITFGEYAHILETAVKAPARLPARWSAVLKQYPIRPDQATGILVDTFQARKVRNLKADYPGFPQELAYYIDSDTYPIRVYYNDTDLAQGAQVTLESAEYAWFKEIVQWGFYAPPIVAPEGRFRIYFDDTGMGGGGYCAPVEDYPPTAWDDCVTYLVIDKVNDLGSIPAIVAHELNHATQGAMDCLEPSAFWENTASYMMLAVYPDSMYVQYFLPDFQTYYYWSISDGDYNTAYYYGGFIWPLYLAEVYGSGDYHDAVIIREFWEACMQNSGFSYNSPNYLEAIDNVLKEKGTGTLKEAFNGFSRARYFFGGHYNADYSVIPMSDEYYDYVGVALNTTMDAEQTFVSPQYTAPEPWGVNYIEITNPTGYSRSTTIELVPLEGTYPWVVQVVSLDNDLVEVLESDGEMISFELDPAAFGDTLLVVEHLGGDGFDVNSGVSTGTQYNFSIRPTVPFPLISLVTPEELYTYETYDISVRGTGFQEGISVSLEPADQITVNSVTWVDANQIRVNVTLTGDTLTGPYGVTVTNPDEGSDSMAEAIVVVDNPDPPTSGDPGCSCSFAGTGSNSPAGLFLFMLLFSAAFIRRTFSL
;
A
#
# COMPACT_ATOMS: atom_id res chain seq x y z
N MET A 1 -10.11 -32.41 9.14
CA MET A 1 -9.44 -32.62 10.45
C MET A 1 -8.93 -31.25 10.87
N ILE A 2 -9.55 -30.67 11.90
CA ILE A 2 -9.41 -29.27 12.30
C ILE A 2 -8.04 -29.11 12.98
N TRP A 3 -7.09 -28.45 12.31
CA TRP A 3 -5.85 -28.01 12.94
C TRP A 3 -6.13 -26.70 13.68
N THR A 4 -5.89 -26.72 14.97
CA THR A 4 -6.03 -25.61 15.89
C THR A 4 -5.02 -24.52 15.57
N LEU A 5 -5.52 -23.32 15.27
CA LEU A 5 -4.79 -22.06 15.36
C LEU A 5 -4.03 -21.99 16.70
N SER A 6 -2.71 -22.01 16.64
CA SER A 6 -1.82 -21.60 17.73
C SER A 6 -0.47 -21.19 17.17
N VAL A 7 -0.48 -20.24 16.24
CA VAL A 7 0.64 -19.30 16.11
C VAL A 7 0.01 -17.93 16.30
N LEU A 8 0.23 -17.41 17.49
CA LEU A 8 -0.09 -16.05 17.86
C LEU A 8 0.62 -15.14 16.85
N LEU A 9 -0.14 -14.39 16.04
CA LEU A 9 0.37 -13.17 15.42
C LEU A 9 0.94 -12.32 16.56
N LEU A 10 2.25 -12.31 16.69
CA LEU A 10 2.95 -11.20 17.30
C LEU A 10 2.95 -10.10 16.24
N LEU A 11 1.83 -9.36 16.19
CA LEU A 11 1.84 -7.98 15.71
C LEU A 11 2.79 -7.20 16.63
N THR A 12 4.09 -7.26 16.34
CA THR A 12 5.07 -6.39 16.99
C THR A 12 5.31 -5.21 16.07
N ALA A 13 4.85 -4.04 16.48
CA ALA A 13 5.60 -2.80 16.22
C ALA A 13 7.09 -3.10 16.46
N PRO A 14 8.04 -2.54 15.66
CA PRO A 14 9.34 -3.14 15.40
C PRO A 14 10.07 -3.53 16.68
N GLY A 15 9.96 -4.80 17.04
CA GLY A 15 10.55 -5.37 18.23
C GLY A 15 12.07 -5.40 18.08
N THR A 16 12.76 -5.21 19.20
CA THR A 16 14.20 -5.47 19.30
C THR A 16 14.55 -6.86 18.76
N SER A 17 15.66 -6.99 18.03
CA SER A 17 16.17 -8.26 17.51
C SER A 17 17.67 -8.41 17.73
N PHE A 18 18.22 -9.61 17.49
CA PHE A 18 19.66 -9.84 17.60
C PHE A 18 20.46 -8.88 16.73
N LYS A 19 20.12 -8.76 15.43
CA LYS A 19 20.79 -7.84 14.51
C LYS A 19 20.65 -6.40 14.98
N LYS A 20 19.46 -5.95 15.42
CA LYS A 20 19.25 -4.59 15.95
C LYS A 20 20.10 -4.30 17.19
N GLU A 21 20.23 -5.24 18.12
CA GLU A 21 21.06 -5.10 19.32
C GLU A 21 22.55 -5.01 19.00
N VAL A 22 23.03 -5.82 18.05
CA VAL A 22 24.43 -5.80 17.58
C VAL A 22 24.71 -4.51 16.80
N THR A 23 23.79 -4.09 15.93
CA THR A 23 23.85 -2.81 15.20
C THR A 23 23.87 -1.62 16.16
N ARG A 24 23.02 -1.61 17.19
CA ARG A 24 23.02 -0.55 18.21
C ARG A 24 24.38 -0.46 18.92
N ALA A 25 24.95 -1.59 19.33
CA ALA A 25 26.26 -1.60 19.97
C ALA A 25 27.37 -1.06 19.05
N TYR A 26 27.30 -1.34 17.74
CA TYR A 26 28.22 -0.77 16.76
C TYR A 26 28.03 0.75 16.59
N GLN A 27 26.78 1.21 16.43
CA GLN A 27 26.43 2.64 16.29
C GLN A 27 26.83 3.45 17.53
N GLU A 28 26.68 2.88 18.73
CA GLU A 28 27.12 3.45 20.01
C GLU A 28 28.64 3.37 20.22
N LYS A 29 29.39 2.81 19.26
CA LYS A 29 30.85 2.61 19.30
C LYS A 29 31.34 1.74 20.46
N ASN A 30 30.48 0.83 20.94
CA ASN A 30 30.81 -0.16 21.96
C ASN A 30 31.60 -1.36 21.39
N ILE A 31 31.53 -1.57 20.07
CA ILE A 31 32.27 -2.57 19.30
C ILE A 31 32.76 -1.94 17.99
N THR A 32 33.85 -2.48 17.43
CA THR A 32 34.35 -2.14 16.10
C THR A 32 33.49 -2.77 15.00
N PHE A 33 33.63 -2.31 13.75
CA PHE A 33 32.96 -2.97 12.62
C PHE A 33 33.40 -4.43 12.45
N GLY A 34 34.69 -4.73 12.68
CA GLY A 34 35.19 -6.11 12.61
C GLY A 34 34.50 -7.02 13.63
N GLU A 35 34.34 -6.54 14.87
CA GLU A 35 33.57 -7.26 15.90
C GLU A 35 32.08 -7.37 15.54
N TYR A 36 31.48 -6.31 15.00
CA TYR A 36 30.09 -6.34 14.52
C TYR A 36 29.85 -7.47 13.51
N ALA A 37 30.66 -7.51 12.45
CA ALA A 37 30.55 -8.54 11.42
C ALA A 37 30.86 -9.93 12.00
N HIS A 38 31.88 -10.03 12.86
CA HIS A 38 32.21 -11.28 13.55
C HIS A 38 31.04 -11.87 14.33
N ILE A 39 30.35 -11.03 15.12
CA ILE A 39 29.24 -11.46 15.97
C ILE A 39 28.07 -11.96 15.13
N LEU A 40 27.72 -11.24 14.05
CA LEU A 40 26.64 -11.63 13.16
C LEU A 40 26.95 -12.95 12.44
N GLU A 41 28.13 -13.06 11.82
CA GLU A 41 28.55 -14.31 11.14
C GLU A 41 28.61 -15.49 12.11
N THR A 42 29.14 -15.27 13.32
CA THR A 42 29.22 -16.32 14.34
C THR A 42 27.85 -16.77 14.81
N ALA A 43 26.89 -15.85 14.92
CA ALA A 43 25.54 -16.18 15.34
C ALA A 43 24.83 -17.11 14.35
N VAL A 44 25.14 -17.01 13.06
CA VAL A 44 24.61 -17.89 12.00
C VAL A 44 25.46 -19.16 11.86
N LYS A 45 26.77 -19.03 11.60
CA LYS A 45 27.65 -20.15 11.23
C LYS A 45 28.07 -21.03 12.41
N ALA A 46 28.14 -20.47 13.62
CA ALA A 46 28.65 -21.19 14.79
C ALA A 46 28.13 -20.59 16.12
N PRO A 47 26.81 -20.58 16.38
CA PRO A 47 26.22 -19.87 17.52
C PRO A 47 26.78 -20.27 18.88
N ALA A 48 27.24 -21.53 19.01
CA ALA A 48 27.91 -22.03 20.22
C ALA A 48 29.25 -21.33 20.55
N ARG A 49 29.86 -20.65 19.58
CA ARG A 49 31.12 -19.90 19.75
C ARG A 49 30.90 -18.43 20.13
N LEU A 50 29.65 -17.97 20.22
CA LEU A 50 29.36 -16.59 20.59
C LEU A 50 29.85 -16.26 22.01
N PRO A 51 30.44 -15.07 22.22
CA PRO A 51 30.73 -14.57 23.56
C PRO A 51 29.48 -14.54 24.46
N ALA A 52 29.64 -14.72 25.77
CA ALA A 52 28.54 -14.91 26.71
C ALA A 52 27.44 -13.82 26.63
N ARG A 53 27.84 -12.55 26.44
CA ARG A 53 26.89 -11.44 26.22
C ARG A 53 25.98 -11.71 25.03
N TRP A 54 26.57 -12.01 23.87
CA TRP A 54 25.85 -12.20 22.61
C TRP A 54 25.09 -13.52 22.59
N SER A 55 25.61 -14.58 23.22
CA SER A 55 24.85 -15.83 23.42
C SER A 55 23.57 -15.60 24.22
N ALA A 56 23.59 -14.73 25.23
CA ALA A 56 22.37 -14.37 25.98
C ALA A 56 21.37 -13.58 25.12
N VAL A 57 21.85 -12.64 24.30
CA VAL A 57 21.01 -11.87 23.36
C VAL A 57 20.39 -12.79 22.31
N LEU A 58 21.17 -13.71 21.71
CA LEU A 58 20.67 -14.66 20.71
C LEU A 58 19.61 -15.60 21.28
N LYS A 59 19.75 -16.03 22.55
CA LYS A 59 18.72 -16.83 23.22
C LYS A 59 17.42 -16.06 23.45
N GLN A 60 17.53 -14.76 23.69
CA GLN A 60 16.36 -13.89 23.89
C GLN A 60 15.70 -13.53 22.56
N TYR A 61 16.50 -13.31 21.52
CA TYR A 61 16.08 -12.94 20.18
C TYR A 61 16.77 -13.86 19.17
N PRO A 62 16.25 -15.08 18.92
CA PRO A 62 16.84 -15.99 17.95
C PRO A 62 16.88 -15.37 16.56
N ILE A 63 17.94 -15.67 15.80
CA ILE A 63 17.97 -15.37 14.36
C ILE A 63 16.94 -16.27 13.69
N ARG A 64 16.09 -15.66 12.86
CA ARG A 64 15.14 -16.41 12.05
C ARG A 64 15.85 -17.00 10.82
N PRO A 65 15.43 -18.16 10.31
CA PRO A 65 16.05 -18.76 9.13
C PRO A 65 16.12 -17.80 7.93
N ASP A 66 15.06 -17.02 7.69
CA ASP A 66 14.93 -16.06 6.60
C ASP A 66 15.84 -14.81 6.73
N GLN A 67 16.63 -14.71 7.80
CA GLN A 67 17.63 -13.64 7.96
C GLN A 67 19.05 -14.10 7.63
N ALA A 68 19.28 -15.42 7.54
CA ALA A 68 20.61 -15.99 7.62
C ALA A 68 21.46 -15.66 6.39
N THR A 69 20.94 -15.90 5.18
CA THR A 69 21.65 -15.59 3.93
C THR A 69 21.94 -14.10 3.82
N GLY A 70 20.92 -13.23 3.91
CA GLY A 70 21.13 -11.77 3.89
C GLY A 70 22.14 -11.27 4.94
N ILE A 71 22.15 -11.79 6.18
CA ILE A 71 23.20 -11.44 7.17
C ILE A 71 24.61 -11.80 6.64
N LEU A 72 24.78 -12.99 6.07
CA LEU A 72 26.06 -13.47 5.59
C LEU A 72 26.54 -12.74 4.34
N VAL A 73 25.62 -12.42 3.42
CA VAL A 73 25.89 -11.62 2.21
C VAL A 73 26.22 -10.18 2.58
N ASP A 74 25.38 -9.50 3.38
CA ASP A 74 25.62 -8.12 3.84
C ASP A 74 27.00 -8.00 4.50
N THR A 75 27.34 -8.93 5.40
CA THR A 75 28.62 -8.89 6.13
C THR A 75 29.80 -9.18 5.21
N PHE A 76 29.65 -10.09 4.24
CA PHE A 76 30.66 -10.37 3.22
C PHE A 76 30.94 -9.12 2.37
N GLN A 77 29.91 -8.53 1.77
CA GLN A 77 30.00 -7.30 0.96
C GLN A 77 30.64 -6.16 1.76
N ALA A 78 30.13 -5.93 2.99
CA ALA A 78 30.62 -4.85 3.83
C ALA A 78 32.07 -5.01 4.27
N ARG A 79 32.58 -6.25 4.39
CA ARG A 79 34.01 -6.53 4.61
C ARG A 79 34.85 -6.25 3.38
N LYS A 80 34.39 -6.65 2.19
CA LYS A 80 35.11 -6.42 0.93
C LYS A 80 35.34 -4.93 0.68
N VAL A 81 34.29 -4.11 0.82
CA VAL A 81 34.37 -2.64 0.72
C VAL A 81 35.39 -2.04 1.72
N ARG A 82 35.55 -2.66 2.89
CA ARG A 82 36.46 -2.20 3.95
C ARG A 82 37.84 -2.87 3.91
N ASN A 83 38.11 -3.72 2.93
CA ASN A 83 39.33 -4.53 2.83
C ASN A 83 39.64 -5.31 4.12
N LEU A 84 38.60 -5.91 4.71
CA LEU A 84 38.70 -6.75 5.90
C LEU A 84 38.70 -8.23 5.53
N LYS A 85 39.47 -9.03 6.27
CA LYS A 85 39.47 -10.49 6.09
C LYS A 85 38.16 -11.10 6.57
N ALA A 86 37.74 -12.20 5.95
CA ALA A 86 36.66 -13.04 6.45
C ALA A 86 37.07 -13.71 7.78
N ASP A 87 36.15 -13.81 8.73
CA ASP A 87 36.41 -14.46 10.02
C ASP A 87 36.21 -15.97 9.95
N TYR A 88 35.39 -16.43 9.02
CA TYR A 88 35.17 -17.83 8.68
C TYR A 88 35.68 -18.10 7.26
N PRO A 89 37.02 -18.12 7.05
CA PRO A 89 37.57 -18.40 5.73
C PRO A 89 37.39 -19.88 5.38
N GLY A 90 36.97 -20.15 4.15
CA GLY A 90 36.82 -21.50 3.62
C GLY A 90 35.49 -22.17 3.99
N PHE A 91 35.38 -23.44 3.59
CA PHE A 91 34.20 -24.26 3.81
C PHE A 91 34.11 -24.77 5.25
N PRO A 92 32.89 -25.09 5.73
CA PRO A 92 32.71 -25.86 6.95
C PRO A 92 33.50 -27.18 6.92
N GLN A 93 33.82 -27.70 8.10
CA GLN A 93 34.46 -29.00 8.21
C GLN A 93 33.59 -30.08 7.56
N GLU A 94 34.23 -31.00 6.82
CA GLU A 94 33.56 -32.16 6.25
C GLU A 94 32.92 -33.02 7.35
N LEU A 95 31.66 -33.42 7.13
CA LEU A 95 30.90 -34.25 8.07
C LEU A 95 31.20 -35.74 7.84
N ALA A 96 30.76 -36.57 8.79
CA ALA A 96 31.09 -38.00 8.82
C ALA A 96 30.64 -38.78 7.58
N TYR A 97 29.56 -38.35 6.93
CA TYR A 97 28.97 -39.00 5.77
C TYR A 97 28.68 -37.99 4.66
N TYR A 98 28.57 -38.49 3.43
CA TYR A 98 28.16 -37.70 2.27
C TYR A 98 27.45 -38.56 1.23
N ILE A 99 26.66 -37.89 0.38
CA ILE A 99 26.07 -38.45 -0.82
C ILE A 99 26.50 -37.58 -2.01
N ASP A 100 27.03 -38.22 -3.04
CA ASP A 100 27.45 -37.57 -4.28
C ASP A 100 26.37 -37.72 -5.33
N SER A 101 26.06 -36.63 -6.05
CA SER A 101 25.24 -36.72 -7.26
C SER A 101 26.02 -37.42 -8.37
N ASP A 102 25.35 -38.31 -9.09
CA ASP A 102 25.86 -38.94 -10.31
C ASP A 102 25.62 -38.08 -11.56
N THR A 103 24.76 -37.05 -11.46
CA THR A 103 24.30 -36.24 -12.58
C THR A 103 25.00 -34.88 -12.64
N TYR A 104 25.12 -34.22 -11.49
CA TYR A 104 25.64 -32.87 -11.34
C TYR A 104 26.80 -32.87 -10.33
N PRO A 105 27.65 -31.84 -10.33
CA PRO A 105 28.79 -31.78 -9.42
C PRO A 105 28.34 -31.32 -8.03
N ILE A 106 27.45 -32.07 -7.38
CA ILE A 106 26.86 -31.76 -6.07
C ILE A 106 27.32 -32.82 -5.07
N ARG A 107 27.59 -32.40 -3.83
CA ARG A 107 27.80 -33.26 -2.67
C ARG A 107 26.96 -32.77 -1.50
N VAL A 108 26.21 -33.68 -0.87
CA VAL A 108 25.49 -33.41 0.38
C VAL A 108 26.20 -34.10 1.54
N TYR A 109 26.76 -33.31 2.46
CA TYR A 109 27.34 -33.78 3.73
C TYR A 109 26.27 -33.93 4.81
N TYR A 110 26.42 -34.92 5.69
CA TYR A 110 25.57 -35.10 6.87
C TYR A 110 26.32 -35.83 8.00
N ASN A 111 25.90 -35.64 9.25
CA ASN A 111 26.71 -36.03 10.42
C ASN A 111 26.23 -37.32 11.14
N ASP A 112 25.02 -37.81 10.84
CA ASP A 112 24.42 -38.98 11.49
C ASP A 112 23.68 -39.85 10.46
N THR A 113 23.81 -41.18 10.54
CA THR A 113 23.11 -42.11 9.65
C THR A 113 21.58 -41.96 9.70
N ASP A 114 21.02 -41.47 10.80
CA ASP A 114 19.58 -41.19 10.91
C ASP A 114 19.14 -40.02 10.02
N LEU A 115 20.07 -39.16 9.60
CA LEU A 115 19.82 -38.04 8.68
C LEU A 115 19.93 -38.43 7.19
N ALA A 116 20.27 -39.69 6.88
CA ALA A 116 20.51 -40.13 5.50
C ALA A 116 19.29 -39.91 4.59
N GLN A 117 18.06 -40.06 5.11
CA GLN A 117 16.86 -39.81 4.32
C GLN A 117 16.71 -38.33 3.96
N GLY A 118 16.89 -37.42 4.91
CA GLY A 118 16.82 -35.98 4.66
C GLY A 118 17.94 -35.49 3.75
N ALA A 119 19.15 -36.04 3.91
CA ALA A 119 20.28 -35.78 3.02
C ALA A 119 20.00 -36.27 1.58
N GLN A 120 19.36 -37.43 1.42
CA GLN A 120 18.95 -37.94 0.11
C GLN A 120 17.90 -37.04 -0.54
N VAL A 121 16.87 -36.62 0.19
CA VAL A 121 15.86 -35.68 -0.33
C VAL A 121 16.49 -34.33 -0.69
N THR A 122 17.46 -33.87 0.10
CA THR A 122 18.24 -32.65 -0.20
C THR A 122 19.00 -32.79 -1.52
N LEU A 123 19.67 -33.93 -1.75
CA LEU A 123 20.39 -34.19 -2.99
C LEU A 123 19.45 -34.21 -4.20
N GLU A 124 18.36 -34.97 -4.12
CA GLU A 124 17.37 -35.08 -5.21
C GLU A 124 16.74 -33.73 -5.53
N SER A 125 16.45 -32.93 -4.51
CA SER A 125 15.93 -31.57 -4.67
C SER A 125 16.97 -30.66 -5.34
N ALA A 126 18.24 -30.76 -4.92
CA ALA A 126 19.32 -29.98 -5.51
C ALA A 126 19.58 -30.36 -6.96
N GLU A 127 19.48 -31.65 -7.33
CA GLU A 127 19.58 -32.10 -8.72
C GLU A 127 18.45 -31.54 -9.59
N TYR A 128 17.22 -31.52 -9.07
CA TYR A 128 16.08 -30.97 -9.79
C TYR A 128 16.17 -29.45 -9.94
N ALA A 129 16.48 -28.72 -8.86
CA ALA A 129 16.71 -27.28 -8.89
C ALA A 129 17.87 -26.92 -9.81
N TRP A 130 18.99 -27.67 -9.79
CA TRP A 130 20.11 -27.48 -10.71
C TRP A 130 19.69 -27.64 -12.17
N PHE A 131 18.89 -28.66 -12.48
CA PHE A 131 18.35 -28.83 -13.82
C PHE A 131 17.49 -27.62 -14.24
N LYS A 132 16.60 -27.16 -13.37
CA LYS A 132 15.68 -26.05 -13.66
C LYS A 132 16.43 -24.72 -13.81
N GLU A 133 17.16 -24.31 -12.78
CA GLU A 133 17.81 -23.01 -12.72
C GLU A 133 18.99 -22.91 -13.68
N ILE A 134 19.93 -23.86 -13.62
CA ILE A 134 21.20 -23.75 -14.33
C ILE A 134 21.09 -24.32 -15.74
N VAL A 135 20.51 -25.50 -15.91
CA VAL A 135 20.48 -26.17 -17.23
C VAL A 135 19.36 -25.66 -18.12
N GLN A 136 18.15 -25.51 -17.59
CA GLN A 136 16.97 -25.11 -18.36
C GLN A 136 16.89 -23.59 -18.54
N TRP A 137 16.99 -22.82 -17.46
CA TRP A 137 16.86 -21.36 -17.52
C TRP A 137 18.18 -20.62 -17.74
N GLY A 138 19.32 -21.27 -17.47
CA GLY A 138 20.65 -20.75 -17.81
C GLY A 138 21.33 -19.92 -16.73
N PHE A 139 20.86 -19.95 -15.48
CA PHE A 139 21.56 -19.30 -14.36
C PHE A 139 22.99 -19.85 -14.25
N TYR A 140 23.91 -19.03 -13.74
CA TYR A 140 25.31 -19.43 -13.69
C TYR A 140 25.52 -20.46 -12.59
N ALA A 141 26.21 -21.55 -12.93
CA ALA A 141 26.54 -22.56 -11.94
C ALA A 141 27.48 -21.98 -10.86
N PRO A 142 27.29 -22.31 -9.58
CA PRO A 142 28.17 -21.83 -8.52
C PRO A 142 29.62 -22.27 -8.73
N PRO A 143 30.62 -21.43 -8.40
CA PRO A 143 32.03 -21.79 -8.51
C PRO A 143 32.38 -23.08 -7.75
N ILE A 144 33.02 -24.02 -8.45
CA ILE A 144 33.40 -25.33 -7.90
C ILE A 144 34.90 -25.34 -7.60
N VAL A 145 35.23 -24.92 -6.38
CA VAL A 145 36.63 -24.78 -5.94
C VAL A 145 37.04 -25.82 -4.90
N ALA A 146 36.09 -26.62 -4.40
CA ALA A 146 36.38 -27.68 -3.44
C ALA A 146 37.26 -28.77 -4.09
N PRO A 147 38.24 -29.36 -3.37
CA PRO A 147 39.19 -30.33 -3.94
C PRO A 147 38.55 -31.56 -4.58
N GLU A 148 37.38 -31.97 -4.12
CA GLU A 148 36.59 -33.07 -4.68
C GLU A 148 35.86 -32.73 -5.99
N GLY A 149 35.92 -31.48 -6.45
CA GLY A 149 35.26 -31.03 -7.67
C GLY A 149 33.73 -31.01 -7.58
N ARG A 150 33.19 -30.71 -6.40
CA ARG A 150 31.74 -30.66 -6.14
C ARG A 150 31.34 -29.42 -5.34
N PHE A 151 30.16 -28.88 -5.65
CA PHE A 151 29.47 -27.89 -4.85
C PHE A 151 28.96 -28.52 -3.55
N ARG A 152 29.22 -27.87 -2.42
CA ARG A 152 29.01 -28.43 -1.08
C ARG A 152 27.68 -27.95 -0.49
N ILE A 153 26.84 -28.91 -0.16
CA ILE A 153 25.61 -28.72 0.63
C ILE A 153 25.78 -29.50 1.94
N TYR A 154 25.37 -28.92 3.06
CA TYR A 154 25.41 -29.56 4.37
C TYR A 154 23.99 -29.73 4.88
N PHE A 155 23.58 -30.96 5.17
CA PHE A 155 22.33 -31.27 5.85
C PHE A 155 22.62 -31.54 7.34
N ASP A 156 22.51 -30.50 8.16
CA ASP A 156 22.85 -30.54 9.60
C ASP A 156 22.07 -29.48 10.39
N ASP A 157 22.33 -29.39 11.69
CA ASP A 157 21.76 -28.41 12.60
C ASP A 157 22.26 -26.99 12.31
N THR A 158 21.39 -26.09 11.86
CA THR A 158 21.75 -24.66 11.76
C THR A 158 21.63 -23.95 13.11
N GLY A 159 20.89 -24.54 14.06
CA GLY A 159 20.51 -23.91 15.32
C GLY A 159 19.35 -22.93 15.21
N MET A 160 18.75 -22.76 14.03
CA MET A 160 17.63 -21.82 13.80
C MET A 160 16.25 -22.48 13.82
N GLY A 161 16.18 -23.81 13.81
CA GLY A 161 14.91 -24.54 13.94
C GLY A 161 14.13 -24.70 12.64
N GLY A 162 14.79 -24.61 11.49
CA GLY A 162 14.20 -24.78 10.15
C GLY A 162 14.93 -23.95 9.09
N GLY A 163 14.50 -24.05 7.83
CA GLY A 163 15.02 -23.31 6.69
C GLY A 163 16.42 -23.75 6.24
N GLY A 164 17.14 -22.84 5.60
CA GLY A 164 18.52 -23.03 5.17
C GLY A 164 19.27 -21.71 5.15
N TYR A 165 20.51 -21.75 4.69
CA TYR A 165 21.22 -20.54 4.29
C TYR A 165 22.29 -20.85 3.23
N CYS A 166 22.55 -19.84 2.39
CA CYS A 166 23.69 -19.77 1.51
C CYS A 166 24.74 -18.84 2.12
N ALA A 167 26.00 -19.25 2.06
CA ALA A 167 27.09 -18.54 2.72
C ALA A 167 28.23 -18.26 1.74
N PRO A 168 28.57 -16.98 1.50
CA PRO A 168 29.81 -16.62 0.83
C PRO A 168 31.04 -17.09 1.63
N VAL A 169 32.06 -17.52 0.88
CA VAL A 169 33.36 -17.98 1.39
C VAL A 169 34.44 -16.96 1.07
N GLU A 170 34.59 -16.64 -0.21
CA GLU A 170 35.57 -15.71 -0.78
C GLU A 170 35.09 -15.20 -2.14
N ASP A 171 35.71 -14.16 -2.66
CA ASP A 171 35.52 -13.75 -4.06
C ASP A 171 36.03 -14.83 -5.02
N TYR A 172 35.59 -14.82 -6.28
CA TYR A 172 36.01 -15.78 -7.29
C TYR A 172 36.83 -15.12 -8.43
N PRO A 173 38.13 -14.81 -8.20
CA PRO A 173 39.02 -14.16 -9.16
C PRO A 173 39.17 -14.75 -10.56
N PRO A 174 38.85 -16.04 -10.84
CA PRO A 174 38.94 -16.57 -12.20
C PRO A 174 38.00 -15.91 -13.22
N THR A 175 36.94 -15.22 -12.81
CA THR A 175 36.13 -14.40 -13.72
C THR A 175 36.52 -12.93 -13.61
N ALA A 176 35.97 -12.11 -14.50
CA ALA A 176 36.13 -10.66 -14.43
C ALA A 176 35.09 -10.01 -13.51
N TRP A 177 34.21 -10.78 -12.88
CA TRP A 177 33.02 -10.28 -12.21
C TRP A 177 33.21 -10.24 -10.70
N ASP A 178 32.40 -9.45 -9.99
CA ASP A 178 32.35 -9.43 -8.53
C ASP A 178 31.54 -10.62 -7.99
N ASP A 179 31.89 -11.83 -8.42
CA ASP A 179 31.27 -13.09 -8.02
C ASP A 179 31.96 -13.70 -6.78
N CYS A 180 31.27 -14.62 -6.12
CA CYS A 180 31.73 -15.24 -4.88
C CYS A 180 31.51 -16.76 -4.87
N VAL A 181 32.43 -17.44 -4.21
CA VAL A 181 32.34 -18.86 -3.88
C VAL A 181 31.36 -19.02 -2.72
N THR A 182 30.43 -19.97 -2.82
CA THR A 182 29.40 -20.20 -1.81
C THR A 182 29.31 -21.68 -1.39
N TYR A 183 28.58 -21.93 -0.30
CA TYR A 183 28.11 -23.25 0.10
C TYR A 183 26.72 -23.13 0.74
N LEU A 184 25.98 -24.23 0.82
CA LEU A 184 24.64 -24.26 1.41
C LEU A 184 24.61 -25.06 2.71
N VAL A 185 23.75 -24.66 3.64
CA VAL A 185 23.35 -25.48 4.78
C VAL A 185 21.83 -25.56 4.81
N ILE A 186 21.30 -26.77 4.86
CA ILE A 186 19.87 -27.07 4.97
C ILE A 186 19.63 -27.65 6.37
N ASP A 187 18.69 -27.05 7.11
CA ASP A 187 18.44 -27.47 8.48
C ASP A 187 17.83 -28.88 8.53
N LYS A 188 18.44 -29.74 9.35
CA LYS A 188 17.98 -31.13 9.56
C LYS A 188 16.57 -31.25 10.14
N VAL A 189 16.03 -30.19 10.75
CA VAL A 189 14.69 -30.21 11.38
C VAL A 189 13.56 -29.90 10.41
N ASN A 190 13.87 -29.48 9.17
CA ASN A 190 12.87 -29.31 8.13
C ASN A 190 12.13 -30.61 7.88
N ASP A 191 10.82 -30.52 7.67
CA ASP A 191 10.05 -31.67 7.22
C ASP A 191 10.41 -32.01 5.77
N LEU A 192 10.29 -33.28 5.40
CA LEU A 192 10.71 -33.75 4.07
C LEU A 192 9.93 -33.10 2.92
N GLY A 193 8.73 -32.55 3.19
CA GLY A 193 7.90 -31.89 2.18
C GLY A 193 8.32 -30.44 1.89
N SER A 194 8.95 -29.75 2.84
CA SER A 194 9.42 -28.37 2.67
C SER A 194 10.84 -28.27 2.11
N ILE A 195 11.68 -29.29 2.30
CA ILE A 195 13.06 -29.34 1.79
C ILE A 195 13.17 -28.97 0.30
N PRO A 196 12.32 -29.46 -0.63
CA PRO A 196 12.48 -29.15 -2.05
C PRO A 196 12.47 -27.65 -2.36
N ALA A 197 11.47 -26.93 -1.85
CA ALA A 197 11.35 -25.49 -2.07
C ALA A 197 12.48 -24.70 -1.39
N ILE A 198 12.89 -25.10 -0.19
CA ILE A 198 14.03 -24.50 0.53
C ILE A 198 15.32 -24.71 -0.27
N VAL A 199 15.55 -25.90 -0.83
CA VAL A 199 16.76 -26.18 -1.62
C VAL A 199 16.79 -25.37 -2.92
N ALA A 200 15.65 -25.16 -3.59
CA ALA A 200 15.58 -24.25 -4.74
C ALA A 200 15.91 -22.80 -4.34
N HIS A 201 15.38 -22.31 -3.22
CA HIS A 201 15.71 -20.99 -2.69
C HIS A 201 17.22 -20.83 -2.45
N GLU A 202 17.81 -21.76 -1.69
CA GLU A 202 19.22 -21.68 -1.32
C GLU A 202 20.16 -21.93 -2.51
N LEU A 203 19.79 -22.81 -3.45
CA LEU A 203 20.57 -23.01 -4.67
C LEU A 203 20.54 -21.74 -5.54
N ASN A 204 19.42 -21.03 -5.59
CA ASN A 204 19.34 -19.78 -6.34
C ASN A 204 20.34 -18.76 -5.80
N HIS A 205 20.44 -18.59 -4.49
CA HIS A 205 21.49 -17.75 -3.89
C HIS A 205 22.91 -18.14 -4.32
N ALA A 206 23.20 -19.44 -4.50
CA ALA A 206 24.49 -19.88 -5.01
C ALA A 206 24.72 -19.45 -6.46
N THR A 207 23.67 -19.44 -7.29
CA THR A 207 23.73 -18.92 -8.67
C THR A 207 23.84 -17.40 -8.71
N GLN A 208 23.11 -16.68 -7.85
CA GLN A 208 23.19 -15.23 -7.70
C GLN A 208 24.61 -14.80 -7.35
N GLY A 209 25.22 -15.45 -6.36
CA GLY A 209 26.62 -15.21 -5.98
C GLY A 209 27.63 -15.53 -7.09
N ALA A 210 27.29 -16.43 -8.03
CA ALA A 210 28.11 -16.74 -9.20
C ALA A 210 28.02 -15.69 -10.31
N MET A 211 27.01 -14.81 -10.25
CA MET A 211 26.74 -13.76 -11.24
C MET A 211 27.20 -12.42 -10.69
N ASP A 212 26.61 -11.98 -9.57
CA ASP A 212 26.98 -10.74 -8.88
C ASP A 212 26.75 -10.86 -7.37
N CYS A 213 27.83 -10.75 -6.61
CA CYS A 213 27.81 -10.85 -5.16
C CYS A 213 27.67 -9.49 -4.45
N LEU A 214 27.35 -8.40 -5.19
CA LEU A 214 27.18 -7.03 -4.67
C LEU A 214 25.74 -6.55 -4.57
N GLU A 215 24.78 -7.23 -5.18
CA GLU A 215 23.39 -6.76 -5.17
C GLU A 215 22.80 -6.72 -3.75
N PRO A 216 21.86 -5.80 -3.47
CA PRO A 216 21.22 -5.69 -2.16
C PRO A 216 20.45 -6.95 -1.79
N SER A 217 20.37 -7.21 -0.48
CA SER A 217 19.65 -8.37 0.07
C SER A 217 18.19 -8.46 -0.37
N ALA A 218 17.53 -7.33 -0.68
CA ALA A 218 16.18 -7.34 -1.23
C ALA A 218 16.08 -8.16 -2.53
N PHE A 219 17.04 -7.98 -3.47
CA PHE A 219 17.03 -8.69 -4.75
C PHE A 219 17.46 -10.16 -4.61
N TRP A 220 18.43 -10.43 -3.72
CA TRP A 220 18.82 -11.79 -3.34
C TRP A 220 17.61 -12.61 -2.86
N GLU A 221 16.91 -12.09 -1.84
CA GLU A 221 15.86 -12.83 -1.15
C GLU A 221 14.55 -12.87 -1.95
N ASN A 222 14.17 -11.80 -2.67
CA ASN A 222 12.93 -11.80 -3.45
C ASN A 222 12.98 -12.75 -4.66
N THR A 223 14.11 -12.82 -5.38
CA THR A 223 14.25 -13.71 -6.54
C THR A 223 14.44 -15.16 -6.12
N ALA A 224 15.15 -15.42 -5.01
CA ALA A 224 15.25 -16.76 -4.43
C ALA A 224 13.89 -17.25 -3.89
N SER A 225 13.12 -16.37 -3.26
CA SER A 225 11.75 -16.70 -2.81
C SER A 225 10.82 -17.00 -3.99
N TYR A 226 10.98 -16.28 -5.11
CA TYR A 226 10.26 -16.59 -6.35
C TYR A 226 10.65 -17.96 -6.92
N MET A 227 11.93 -18.39 -6.81
CA MET A 227 12.35 -19.74 -7.24
C MET A 227 11.62 -20.86 -6.50
N MET A 228 11.22 -20.66 -5.25
CA MET A 228 10.42 -21.64 -4.51
C MET A 228 9.15 -22.02 -5.28
N LEU A 229 8.52 -21.05 -5.93
CA LEU A 229 7.29 -21.21 -6.69
C LEU A 229 7.55 -21.57 -8.17
N ALA A 230 8.55 -20.94 -8.80
CA ALA A 230 8.89 -21.21 -10.20
C ALA A 230 9.38 -22.65 -10.42
N VAL A 231 10.19 -23.17 -9.48
CA VAL A 231 10.70 -24.55 -9.52
C VAL A 231 9.65 -25.55 -9.04
N TYR A 232 8.89 -25.20 -7.99
CA TYR A 232 7.87 -26.06 -7.37
C TYR A 232 6.49 -25.35 -7.31
N PRO A 233 5.72 -25.34 -8.42
CA PRO A 233 4.40 -24.70 -8.51
C PRO A 233 3.44 -25.06 -7.37
N ASP A 234 3.44 -26.34 -7.00
CA ASP A 234 2.53 -26.89 -6.00
C ASP A 234 2.91 -26.50 -4.56
N SER A 235 4.09 -25.89 -4.38
CA SER A 235 4.59 -25.41 -3.10
C SER A 235 4.13 -23.98 -2.85
N MET A 236 2.93 -23.81 -2.28
CA MET A 236 2.47 -22.51 -1.77
C MET A 236 3.18 -22.07 -0.48
N TYR A 237 4.39 -22.56 -0.20
CA TYR A 237 5.14 -22.20 1.01
C TYR A 237 5.47 -20.70 1.05
N VAL A 238 5.78 -20.10 -0.11
CA VAL A 238 6.17 -18.68 -0.19
C VAL A 238 5.05 -17.72 0.23
N GLN A 239 3.78 -18.15 0.18
CA GLN A 239 2.63 -17.31 0.55
C GLN A 239 2.67 -16.86 2.02
N TYR A 240 3.38 -17.60 2.90
CA TYR A 240 3.50 -17.24 4.31
C TYR A 240 4.22 -15.90 4.54
N PHE A 241 4.99 -15.45 3.56
CA PHE A 241 5.76 -14.20 3.64
C PHE A 241 5.02 -12.99 3.05
N LEU A 242 3.95 -13.22 2.28
CA LEU A 242 3.16 -12.18 1.62
C LEU A 242 2.53 -11.14 2.57
N PRO A 243 2.05 -11.48 3.79
CA PRO A 243 1.38 -10.51 4.65
C PRO A 243 2.21 -9.28 4.98
N ASP A 244 3.51 -9.45 5.29
CA ASP A 244 4.39 -8.31 5.61
C ASP A 244 4.59 -7.43 4.38
N PHE A 245 4.82 -8.02 3.21
CA PHE A 245 5.00 -7.26 1.98
C PHE A 245 3.75 -6.46 1.62
N GLN A 246 2.55 -7.04 1.73
CA GLN A 246 1.30 -6.33 1.44
C GLN A 246 0.92 -5.31 2.52
N THR A 247 1.26 -5.56 3.78
CA THR A 247 1.01 -4.62 4.89
C THR A 247 1.88 -3.37 4.80
N TYR A 248 3.16 -3.54 4.42
CA TYR A 248 4.12 -2.44 4.28
C TYR A 248 4.21 -1.96 2.81
N TYR A 249 3.06 -1.75 2.16
CA TYR A 249 2.96 -1.32 0.77
C TYR A 249 3.69 -0.01 0.45
N TYR A 250 3.88 0.84 1.47
CA TYR A 250 4.61 2.11 1.38
C TYR A 250 6.13 1.97 1.42
N TRP A 251 6.66 0.79 1.80
CA TRP A 251 8.09 0.53 1.70
C TRP A 251 8.53 0.35 0.25
N SER A 252 9.78 0.66 0.00
CA SER A 252 10.41 0.46 -1.30
C SER A 252 10.44 -1.02 -1.67
N ILE A 253 10.19 -1.35 -2.94
CA ILE A 253 10.44 -2.71 -3.46
C ILE A 253 11.93 -3.12 -3.41
N SER A 254 12.83 -2.15 -3.18
CA SER A 254 14.27 -2.37 -3.05
C SER A 254 14.79 -2.32 -1.61
N ASP A 255 13.91 -2.16 -0.63
CA ASP A 255 14.29 -2.09 0.78
C ASP A 255 13.50 -3.11 1.62
N GLY A 256 13.74 -3.12 2.93
CA GLY A 256 13.04 -3.94 3.90
C GLY A 256 13.73 -3.95 5.26
N ASP A 257 13.13 -4.68 6.20
CA ASP A 257 13.71 -4.91 7.52
C ASP A 257 13.83 -6.41 7.74
N TYR A 258 15.02 -6.88 8.10
CA TYR A 258 15.28 -8.24 8.55
C TYR A 258 14.32 -8.73 9.64
N ASN A 259 13.69 -7.84 10.40
CA ASN A 259 12.71 -8.22 11.44
C ASN A 259 11.33 -8.57 10.89
N THR A 260 11.13 -8.41 9.59
CA THR A 260 9.90 -8.71 8.85
C THR A 260 10.22 -9.75 7.78
N ALA A 261 9.20 -10.41 7.25
CA ALA A 261 9.28 -11.23 6.06
C ALA A 261 9.22 -10.41 4.75
N TYR A 262 9.40 -9.08 4.81
CA TYR A 262 9.18 -8.19 3.66
C TYR A 262 10.00 -8.59 2.43
N TYR A 263 11.30 -8.88 2.60
CA TYR A 263 12.15 -9.30 1.48
C TYR A 263 11.65 -10.58 0.79
N TYR A 264 11.18 -11.55 1.58
CA TYR A 264 10.65 -12.81 1.08
C TYR A 264 9.29 -12.61 0.42
N GLY A 265 8.39 -11.85 1.05
CA GLY A 265 7.09 -11.49 0.50
C GLY A 265 7.20 -10.65 -0.78
N GLY A 266 8.34 -9.98 -0.97
CA GLY A 266 8.70 -9.28 -2.19
C GLY A 266 8.84 -10.18 -3.41
N PHE A 267 8.77 -11.51 -3.29
CA PHE A 267 8.74 -12.44 -4.43
C PHE A 267 7.68 -12.12 -5.48
N ILE A 268 6.61 -11.40 -5.10
CA ILE A 268 5.57 -10.99 -6.05
C ILE A 268 6.09 -10.00 -7.11
N TRP A 269 7.17 -9.27 -6.82
CA TRP A 269 7.82 -8.38 -7.80
C TRP A 269 8.49 -9.17 -8.94
N PRO A 270 9.44 -10.10 -8.69
CA PRO A 270 9.96 -10.96 -9.75
C PRO A 270 8.89 -11.88 -10.36
N LEU A 271 7.87 -12.30 -9.60
CA LEU A 271 6.74 -13.04 -10.16
C LEU A 271 5.99 -12.22 -11.23
N TYR A 272 5.67 -10.96 -10.92
CA TYR A 272 5.07 -10.03 -11.87
C TYR A 272 5.96 -9.80 -13.09
N LEU A 273 7.27 -9.59 -12.89
CA LEU A 273 8.21 -9.38 -13.99
C LEU A 273 8.31 -10.62 -14.89
N ALA A 274 8.33 -11.82 -14.32
CA ALA A 274 8.34 -13.09 -15.06
C ALA A 274 7.08 -13.27 -15.91
N GLU A 275 5.91 -12.98 -15.33
CA GLU A 275 4.63 -13.09 -16.03
C GLU A 275 4.48 -12.05 -17.15
N VAL A 276 4.76 -10.78 -16.86
CA VAL A 276 4.44 -9.66 -17.78
C VAL A 276 5.54 -9.41 -18.80
N TYR A 277 6.81 -9.57 -18.41
CA TYR A 277 7.97 -9.23 -19.25
C TYR A 277 8.79 -10.47 -19.67
N GLY A 278 8.47 -11.65 -19.13
CA GLY A 278 9.05 -12.92 -19.56
C GLY A 278 8.27 -13.57 -20.69
N SER A 279 8.03 -14.88 -20.57
CA SER A 279 7.35 -15.67 -21.62
C SER A 279 5.83 -15.74 -21.45
N GLY A 280 5.26 -15.09 -20.42
CA GLY A 280 3.86 -15.28 -20.03
C GLY A 280 3.61 -16.61 -19.30
N ASP A 281 4.68 -17.24 -18.81
CA ASP A 281 4.65 -18.40 -17.93
C ASP A 281 5.56 -18.09 -16.74
N TYR A 282 4.96 -17.79 -15.59
CA TYR A 282 5.72 -17.51 -14.37
C TYR A 282 6.59 -18.67 -13.88
N HIS A 283 6.46 -19.88 -14.43
CA HIS A 283 7.42 -20.97 -14.23
C HIS A 283 8.67 -20.85 -15.11
N ASP A 284 8.83 -19.79 -15.88
CA ASP A 284 9.99 -19.52 -16.71
C ASP A 284 10.82 -18.35 -16.16
N ALA A 285 11.91 -18.68 -15.46
CA ALA A 285 12.75 -17.69 -14.80
C ALA A 285 13.81 -17.04 -15.73
N VAL A 286 13.73 -17.25 -17.05
CA VAL A 286 14.72 -16.75 -18.03
C VAL A 286 14.88 -15.24 -17.96
N ILE A 287 13.80 -14.47 -17.80
CA ILE A 287 13.88 -13.00 -17.70
C ILE A 287 14.52 -12.55 -16.37
N ILE A 288 14.27 -13.30 -15.28
CA ILE A 288 14.87 -13.02 -13.97
C ILE A 288 16.39 -13.26 -14.02
N ARG A 289 16.84 -14.33 -14.68
CA ARG A 289 18.26 -14.52 -14.97
C ARG A 289 18.83 -13.35 -15.77
N GLU A 290 18.15 -12.86 -16.80
CA GLU A 290 18.68 -11.76 -17.64
C GLU A 290 18.87 -10.48 -16.84
N PHE A 291 18.02 -10.20 -15.85
CA PHE A 291 18.24 -9.10 -14.92
C PHE A 291 19.51 -9.31 -14.09
N TRP A 292 19.73 -10.51 -13.56
CA TRP A 292 20.99 -10.84 -12.87
C TRP A 292 22.21 -10.75 -13.78
N GLU A 293 22.12 -11.19 -15.04
CA GLU A 293 23.21 -11.06 -16.03
C GLU A 293 23.54 -9.59 -16.29
N ALA A 294 22.52 -8.71 -16.31
CA ALA A 294 22.69 -7.28 -16.49
C ALA A 294 23.23 -6.55 -15.26
N CYS A 295 23.20 -7.16 -14.06
CA CYS A 295 23.86 -6.64 -12.85
C CYS A 295 25.38 -6.87 -12.88
N MET A 296 25.83 -7.97 -13.51
CA MET A 296 27.22 -8.43 -13.47
C MET A 296 28.23 -7.32 -13.76
N GLN A 297 29.12 -7.08 -12.80
CA GLN A 297 30.03 -5.94 -12.81
C GLN A 297 31.45 -6.30 -12.36
N ASN A 298 32.41 -5.43 -12.71
CA ASN A 298 33.82 -5.55 -12.33
C ASN A 298 34.25 -4.29 -11.57
N SER A 299 33.73 -4.14 -10.37
CA SER A 299 34.04 -3.03 -9.47
C SER A 299 35.18 -3.36 -8.50
N GLY A 300 35.54 -4.64 -8.35
CA GLY A 300 36.43 -5.10 -7.29
C GLY A 300 35.77 -4.96 -5.91
N PHE A 301 34.47 -5.20 -5.84
CA PHE A 301 33.62 -5.02 -4.66
C PHE A 301 33.64 -3.60 -4.07
N SER A 302 33.73 -2.58 -4.91
CA SER A 302 33.88 -1.18 -4.45
C SER A 302 32.69 -0.27 -4.71
N TYR A 303 31.81 -0.63 -5.65
CA TYR A 303 30.54 0.05 -5.93
C TYR A 303 29.59 -0.93 -6.63
N ASN A 304 28.27 -0.71 -6.52
CA ASN A 304 27.26 -1.52 -7.19
C ASN A 304 26.54 -0.68 -8.27
N SER A 305 27.05 -0.73 -9.50
CA SER A 305 26.45 -0.10 -10.68
C SER A 305 26.88 -0.85 -11.97
N PRO A 306 25.94 -1.38 -12.76
CA PRO A 306 24.50 -1.23 -12.60
C PRO A 306 23.97 -2.01 -11.38
N ASN A 307 23.13 -1.38 -10.57
CA ASN A 307 22.38 -2.10 -9.54
C ASN A 307 21.14 -2.78 -10.16
N TYR A 308 20.47 -3.67 -9.43
CA TYR A 308 19.40 -4.47 -10.02
C TYR A 308 18.21 -3.68 -10.60
N LEU A 309 17.87 -2.49 -10.08
CA LEU A 309 16.83 -1.66 -10.67
C LEU A 309 17.29 -1.05 -12.00
N GLU A 310 18.54 -0.59 -12.07
CA GLU A 310 19.18 -0.14 -13.32
C GLU A 310 19.28 -1.30 -14.32
N ALA A 311 19.61 -2.51 -13.86
CA ALA A 311 19.67 -3.71 -14.68
C ALA A 311 18.29 -4.07 -15.27
N ILE A 312 17.22 -4.04 -14.47
CA ILE A 312 15.85 -4.23 -14.95
C ILE A 312 15.52 -3.20 -16.04
N ASP A 313 15.76 -1.91 -15.78
CA ASP A 313 15.49 -0.85 -16.73
C ASP A 313 16.24 -1.05 -18.06
N ASN A 314 17.53 -1.40 -17.97
CA ASN A 314 18.38 -1.65 -19.13
C ASN A 314 17.87 -2.83 -19.97
N VAL A 315 17.54 -3.96 -19.34
CA VAL A 315 17.04 -5.16 -20.03
C VAL A 315 15.70 -4.89 -20.71
N LEU A 316 14.77 -4.21 -20.03
CA LEU A 316 13.46 -3.86 -20.60
C LEU A 316 13.59 -2.92 -21.81
N LYS A 317 14.50 -1.94 -21.72
CA LYS A 317 14.80 -1.02 -22.84
C LYS A 317 15.46 -1.74 -24.01
N GLU A 318 16.43 -2.61 -23.75
CA GLU A 318 17.13 -3.38 -24.79
C GLU A 318 16.17 -4.29 -25.56
N LYS A 319 15.23 -4.93 -24.86
CA LYS A 319 14.19 -5.77 -25.48
C LYS A 319 13.09 -4.98 -26.16
N GLY A 320 12.98 -3.67 -25.89
CA GLY A 320 11.90 -2.82 -26.40
C GLY A 320 10.54 -3.16 -25.80
N THR A 321 10.50 -3.75 -24.61
CA THR A 321 9.28 -4.17 -23.91
C THR A 321 8.80 -3.15 -22.88
N GLY A 322 9.64 -2.18 -22.50
CA GLY A 322 9.27 -1.08 -21.62
C GLY A 322 10.47 -0.50 -20.87
N THR A 323 10.18 0.04 -19.69
CA THR A 323 11.13 0.65 -18.75
C THR A 323 10.83 0.20 -17.33
N LEU A 324 11.76 0.41 -16.39
CA LEU A 324 11.50 0.13 -14.97
C LEU A 324 10.29 0.91 -14.45
N LYS A 325 10.12 2.18 -14.87
CA LYS A 325 8.95 2.99 -14.50
C LYS A 325 7.65 2.34 -14.95
N GLU A 326 7.55 1.94 -16.21
CA GLU A 326 6.34 1.28 -16.72
C GLU A 326 6.06 -0.06 -16.02
N ALA A 327 7.11 -0.83 -15.73
CA ALA A 327 6.99 -2.07 -14.96
C ALA A 327 6.50 -1.80 -13.53
N PHE A 328 7.03 -0.78 -12.87
CA PHE A 328 6.59 -0.39 -11.54
C PHE A 328 5.14 0.11 -11.53
N ASN A 329 4.74 0.96 -12.49
CA ASN A 329 3.35 1.40 -12.61
C ASN A 329 2.39 0.21 -12.80
N GLY A 330 2.78 -0.76 -13.64
CA GLY A 330 1.96 -1.96 -13.82
C GLY A 330 1.89 -2.82 -12.56
N PHE A 331 3.02 -2.98 -11.87
CA PHE A 331 3.11 -3.76 -10.63
C PHE A 331 2.35 -3.13 -9.47
N SER A 332 2.54 -1.84 -9.21
CA SER A 332 1.89 -1.11 -8.12
C SER A 332 0.37 -1.20 -8.23
N ARG A 333 -0.18 -1.13 -9.45
CA ARG A 333 -1.60 -1.36 -9.72
C ARG A 333 -1.97 -2.82 -9.46
N ALA A 334 -1.27 -3.77 -10.07
CA ALA A 334 -1.56 -5.20 -9.92
C ALA A 334 -1.47 -5.69 -8.46
N ARG A 335 -0.57 -5.11 -7.67
CA ARG A 335 -0.33 -5.42 -6.25
C ARG A 335 -1.57 -5.19 -5.38
N TYR A 336 -2.46 -4.26 -5.76
CA TYR A 336 -3.72 -4.02 -5.05
C TYR A 336 -4.77 -5.10 -5.30
N PHE A 337 -4.85 -5.67 -6.51
CA PHE A 337 -5.94 -6.56 -6.91
C PHE A 337 -5.68 -8.03 -6.51
N PHE A 338 -5.54 -8.28 -5.21
CA PHE A 338 -5.37 -9.60 -4.57
C PHE A 338 -6.62 -10.00 -3.78
N GLY A 339 -6.91 -11.31 -3.73
CA GLY A 339 -7.95 -11.88 -2.88
C GLY A 339 -9.31 -11.21 -3.04
N GLY A 340 -9.78 -10.54 -1.99
CA GLY A 340 -11.07 -9.81 -1.99
C GLY A 340 -11.16 -8.67 -3.00
N HIS A 341 -10.01 -8.12 -3.41
CA HIS A 341 -9.89 -7.07 -4.41
C HIS A 341 -9.63 -7.62 -5.81
N TYR A 342 -9.73 -8.93 -6.06
CA TYR A 342 -9.49 -9.49 -7.39
C TYR A 342 -10.36 -8.83 -8.48
N ASN A 343 -9.74 -8.46 -9.59
CA ASN A 343 -10.40 -7.94 -10.79
C ASN A 343 -9.70 -8.52 -12.03
N ALA A 344 -10.43 -9.22 -12.91
CA ALA A 344 -9.83 -9.92 -14.05
C ALA A 344 -9.06 -9.02 -15.03
N ASP A 345 -9.37 -7.73 -15.09
CA ASP A 345 -8.70 -6.77 -15.98
C ASP A 345 -7.39 -6.24 -15.38
N TYR A 346 -7.24 -6.28 -14.04
CA TYR A 346 -6.09 -5.70 -13.33
C TYR A 346 -5.22 -6.72 -12.58
N SER A 347 -5.79 -7.88 -12.24
CA SER A 347 -5.13 -8.99 -11.54
C SER A 347 -4.25 -9.81 -12.48
N VAL A 348 -3.14 -9.22 -12.92
CA VAL A 348 -2.16 -9.86 -13.81
C VAL A 348 -1.10 -10.69 -13.06
N ILE A 349 -1.05 -10.61 -11.73
CA ILE A 349 -0.14 -11.44 -10.93
C ILE A 349 -0.74 -12.84 -10.81
N PRO A 350 0.00 -13.92 -11.15
CA PRO A 350 -0.48 -15.29 -11.04
C PRO A 350 -1.03 -15.61 -9.65
N MET A 351 -2.13 -16.36 -9.60
CA MET A 351 -2.79 -16.80 -8.35
C MET A 351 -3.30 -15.66 -7.47
N SER A 352 -3.53 -14.47 -8.04
CA SER A 352 -4.10 -13.30 -7.35
C SER A 352 -5.41 -13.60 -6.60
N ASP A 353 -6.23 -14.52 -7.10
CA ASP A 353 -7.50 -14.96 -6.49
C ASP A 353 -7.33 -16.03 -5.41
N GLU A 354 -6.17 -16.69 -5.35
CA GLU A 354 -5.85 -17.71 -4.34
C GLU A 354 -5.19 -17.09 -3.09
N TYR A 355 -4.56 -15.92 -3.23
CA TYR A 355 -3.97 -15.21 -2.11
C TYR A 355 -5.02 -14.59 -1.19
N TYR A 356 -4.71 -14.56 0.10
CA TYR A 356 -5.52 -13.87 1.10
C TYR A 356 -5.44 -12.35 0.94
N ASP A 357 -6.47 -11.67 1.40
CA ASP A 357 -6.58 -10.22 1.40
C ASP A 357 -5.70 -9.58 2.49
N TYR A 358 -4.63 -8.90 2.06
CA TYR A 358 -3.63 -8.28 2.94
C TYR A 358 -3.26 -6.85 2.52
N VAL A 359 -3.94 -6.28 1.52
CA VAL A 359 -3.54 -4.99 0.95
C VAL A 359 -3.95 -3.87 1.89
N GLY A 360 -2.96 -3.10 2.36
CA GLY A 360 -3.23 -1.93 3.18
C GLY A 360 -3.66 -0.73 2.33
N VAL A 361 -4.59 0.08 2.84
CA VAL A 361 -5.06 1.32 2.21
C VAL A 361 -4.71 2.51 3.08
N ALA A 362 -4.22 3.60 2.48
CA ALA A 362 -3.77 4.79 3.21
C ALA A 362 -4.94 5.68 3.63
N LEU A 363 -5.98 5.77 2.80
CA LEU A 363 -7.17 6.58 3.05
C LEU A 363 -8.39 5.99 2.31
N ASN A 364 -9.53 5.95 2.99
CA ASN A 364 -10.84 5.75 2.39
C ASN A 364 -11.63 7.06 2.51
N THR A 365 -12.22 7.54 1.41
CA THR A 365 -13.00 8.78 1.37
C THR A 365 -14.15 8.69 0.36
N THR A 366 -14.97 9.74 0.27
CA THR A 366 -16.10 9.86 -0.65
C THR A 366 -15.95 11.08 -1.55
N MET A 367 -16.42 11.00 -2.80
CA MET A 367 -16.26 12.08 -3.80
C MET A 367 -16.99 13.39 -3.46
N ASP A 368 -18.04 13.31 -2.65
CA ASP A 368 -18.93 14.43 -2.30
C ASP A 368 -18.44 15.26 -1.11
N ALA A 369 -17.37 14.83 -0.45
CA ALA A 369 -16.79 15.51 0.70
C ALA A 369 -15.66 16.47 0.28
N GLU A 370 -15.63 17.66 0.89
CA GLU A 370 -14.43 18.48 0.92
C GLU A 370 -13.53 17.98 2.06
N GLN A 371 -12.41 17.35 1.71
CA GLN A 371 -11.47 16.78 2.66
C GLN A 371 -10.03 17.12 2.29
N THR A 372 -9.23 17.44 3.31
CA THR A 372 -7.77 17.50 3.23
C THR A 372 -7.16 16.44 4.15
N PHE A 373 -6.12 15.77 3.67
CA PHE A 373 -5.39 14.73 4.37
C PHE A 373 -3.89 14.96 4.19
N VAL A 374 -3.12 14.71 5.24
CA VAL A 374 -1.65 14.69 5.16
C VAL A 374 -1.21 13.26 5.41
N SER A 375 -0.48 12.66 4.47
CA SER A 375 -0.02 11.28 4.65
C SER A 375 0.88 11.18 5.89
N PRO A 376 0.66 10.23 6.80
CA PRO A 376 1.51 10.10 7.99
C PRO A 376 2.94 9.73 7.62
N GLN A 377 3.94 10.35 8.26
CA GLN A 377 5.35 10.10 7.97
C GLN A 377 5.76 8.61 8.05
N TYR A 378 5.13 7.83 8.93
CA TYR A 378 5.45 6.41 9.13
C TYR A 378 4.85 5.49 8.07
N THR A 379 3.95 5.99 7.22
CA THR A 379 3.36 5.28 6.06
C THR A 379 3.53 6.07 4.76
N ALA A 380 4.34 7.13 4.79
CA ALA A 380 4.68 7.90 3.62
C ALA A 380 5.43 6.98 2.64
N PRO A 381 5.10 7.00 1.33
CA PRO A 381 5.74 6.11 0.38
C PRO A 381 7.23 6.43 0.28
N GLU A 382 8.06 5.43 0.50
CA GLU A 382 9.48 5.45 0.14
C GLU A 382 9.62 5.51 -1.39
N PRO A 383 10.77 5.93 -1.92
CA PRO A 383 11.10 5.72 -3.32
C PRO A 383 10.86 4.26 -3.75
N TRP A 384 10.13 4.08 -4.84
CA TRP A 384 9.56 2.79 -5.29
C TRP A 384 8.62 2.11 -4.29
N GLY A 385 7.94 2.91 -3.46
CA GLY A 385 6.83 2.54 -2.60
C GLY A 385 5.53 3.21 -3.06
N VAL A 386 4.41 2.74 -2.53
CA VAL A 386 3.07 3.17 -2.97
C VAL A 386 2.17 3.53 -1.79
N ASN A 387 1.20 4.40 -2.01
CA ASN A 387 0.02 4.56 -1.16
C ASN A 387 -1.25 4.35 -1.99
N TYR A 388 -2.23 3.64 -1.43
CA TYR A 388 -3.54 3.45 -2.06
C TYR A 388 -4.59 4.35 -1.40
N ILE A 389 -5.41 5.03 -2.18
CA ILE A 389 -6.55 5.82 -1.69
C ILE A 389 -7.80 5.33 -2.39
N GLU A 390 -8.77 4.83 -1.64
CA GLU A 390 -10.08 4.45 -2.17
C GLU A 390 -11.06 5.62 -2.04
N ILE A 391 -11.75 5.91 -3.13
CA ILE A 391 -12.70 7.00 -3.26
C ILE A 391 -14.03 6.41 -3.71
N THR A 392 -14.98 6.34 -2.79
CA THR A 392 -16.34 5.87 -3.10
C THR A 392 -17.13 6.97 -3.80
N ASN A 393 -17.84 6.62 -4.87
CA ASN A 393 -18.82 7.47 -5.53
C ASN A 393 -20.22 7.24 -4.92
N PRO A 394 -20.78 8.21 -4.16
CA PRO A 394 -22.10 8.06 -3.59
C PRO A 394 -23.18 7.86 -4.65
N THR A 395 -24.20 7.05 -4.35
CA THR A 395 -25.31 6.82 -5.29
C THR A 395 -25.98 8.13 -5.68
N GLY A 396 -25.99 8.42 -6.99
CA GLY A 396 -26.61 9.63 -7.54
C GLY A 396 -25.70 10.86 -7.55
N TYR A 397 -24.43 10.74 -7.13
CA TYR A 397 -23.47 11.83 -7.25
C TYR A 397 -22.92 11.92 -8.68
N SER A 398 -23.00 13.12 -9.26
CA SER A 398 -22.64 13.38 -10.66
C SER A 398 -21.71 14.59 -10.84
N ARG A 399 -21.33 15.24 -9.73
CA ARG A 399 -20.55 16.49 -9.76
C ARG A 399 -19.08 16.18 -9.99
N SER A 400 -18.47 16.88 -10.95
CA SER A 400 -17.01 16.85 -11.12
C SER A 400 -16.31 17.15 -9.81
N THR A 401 -15.27 16.39 -9.50
CA THR A 401 -14.51 16.47 -8.25
C THR A 401 -13.04 16.75 -8.56
N THR A 402 -12.49 17.81 -7.99
CA THR A 402 -11.06 18.14 -8.12
C THR A 402 -10.27 17.41 -7.05
N ILE A 403 -9.19 16.76 -7.48
CA ILE A 403 -8.21 16.10 -6.61
C ILE A 403 -6.87 16.80 -6.78
N GLU A 404 -6.19 17.05 -5.67
CA GLU A 404 -4.83 17.60 -5.63
C GLU A 404 -3.95 16.77 -4.71
N LEU A 405 -2.77 16.42 -5.21
CA LEU A 405 -1.70 15.76 -4.49
C LEU A 405 -0.46 16.66 -4.53
N VAL A 406 -0.03 17.14 -3.36
CA VAL A 406 1.09 18.08 -3.22
C VAL A 406 2.15 17.44 -2.32
N PRO A 407 3.30 17.01 -2.88
CA PRO A 407 4.43 16.55 -2.06
C PRO A 407 4.86 17.64 -1.07
N LEU A 408 5.13 17.27 0.19
CA LEU A 408 5.50 18.23 1.22
C LEU A 408 6.98 18.62 1.18
N GLU A 409 7.85 17.69 0.81
CA GLU A 409 9.29 17.88 0.74
C GLU A 409 9.89 17.10 -0.43
N GLY A 410 11.06 17.54 -0.91
CA GLY A 410 11.80 16.85 -1.97
C GLY A 410 11.33 17.18 -3.39
N THR A 411 12.19 16.87 -4.35
CA THR A 411 11.91 16.93 -5.80
C THR A 411 12.12 15.53 -6.35
N TYR A 412 11.18 14.64 -6.06
CA TYR A 412 11.16 13.28 -6.57
C TYR A 412 10.03 13.14 -7.58
N PRO A 413 10.15 12.28 -8.60
CA PRO A 413 9.07 12.06 -9.52
C PRO A 413 7.91 11.33 -8.81
N TRP A 414 6.69 11.79 -9.05
CA TRP A 414 5.46 11.18 -8.55
C TRP A 414 4.60 10.71 -9.71
N VAL A 415 3.94 9.58 -9.52
CA VAL A 415 2.93 9.07 -10.44
C VAL A 415 1.64 8.85 -9.66
N VAL A 416 0.52 9.26 -10.24
CA VAL A 416 -0.82 8.97 -9.72
C VAL A 416 -1.58 8.24 -10.80
N GLN A 417 -1.94 7.00 -10.52
CA GLN A 417 -2.87 6.27 -11.38
C GLN A 417 -4.28 6.43 -10.83
N VAL A 418 -5.20 6.83 -11.69
CA VAL A 418 -6.63 6.91 -11.41
C VAL A 418 -7.26 5.67 -12.03
N VAL A 419 -7.66 4.72 -11.20
CA VAL A 419 -8.16 3.40 -11.61
C VAL A 419 -9.64 3.31 -11.26
N SER A 420 -10.50 3.11 -12.26
CA SER A 420 -11.90 2.78 -12.00
C SER A 420 -11.99 1.37 -11.40
N LEU A 421 -12.81 1.23 -10.36
CA LEU A 421 -13.16 -0.06 -9.77
C LEU A 421 -14.44 -0.65 -10.40
N ASP A 422 -15.19 0.17 -11.14
CA ASP A 422 -16.44 -0.21 -11.80
C ASP A 422 -16.26 -0.64 -13.27
N ASN A 423 -15.14 -0.25 -13.90
CA ASN A 423 -14.81 -0.56 -15.30
C ASN A 423 -13.28 -0.60 -15.54
N ASP A 424 -12.87 -0.80 -16.79
CA ASP A 424 -11.47 -0.99 -17.23
C ASP A 424 -10.71 0.32 -17.51
N LEU A 425 -11.22 1.47 -17.03
CA LEU A 425 -10.61 2.78 -17.25
C LEU A 425 -9.45 3.04 -16.28
N VAL A 426 -8.30 3.40 -16.85
CA VAL A 426 -7.10 3.84 -16.13
C VAL A 426 -6.53 5.10 -16.77
N GLU A 427 -6.27 6.12 -15.95
CA GLU A 427 -5.49 7.30 -16.32
C GLU A 427 -4.21 7.38 -15.47
N VAL A 428 -3.10 7.79 -16.09
CA VAL A 428 -1.80 7.91 -15.42
C VAL A 428 -1.32 9.35 -15.52
N LEU A 429 -1.10 9.97 -14.37
CA LEU A 429 -0.67 11.36 -14.22
C LEU A 429 0.73 11.37 -13.60
N GLU A 430 1.64 12.17 -14.15
CA GLU A 430 3.04 12.23 -13.71
C GLU A 430 3.43 13.67 -13.35
N SER A 431 4.39 13.80 -12.42
CA SER A 431 4.97 15.07 -12.01
C SER A 431 6.42 14.90 -11.58
N ASP A 432 7.29 15.85 -11.92
CA ASP A 432 8.70 15.88 -11.51
C ASP A 432 8.89 16.50 -10.10
N GLY A 433 8.02 16.15 -9.16
CA GLY A 433 8.05 16.64 -7.77
C GLY A 433 7.19 17.87 -7.49
N GLU A 434 6.36 18.28 -8.46
CA GLU A 434 5.35 19.33 -8.30
C GLU A 434 3.97 18.76 -7.94
N MET A 435 3.00 19.65 -7.72
CA MET A 435 1.59 19.29 -7.51
C MET A 435 1.04 18.51 -8.72
N ILE A 436 0.31 17.43 -8.43
CA ILE A 436 -0.59 16.77 -9.40
C ILE A 436 -2.01 17.24 -9.07
N SER A 437 -2.69 17.86 -10.04
CA SER A 437 -4.07 18.33 -9.92
C SER A 437 -4.88 17.89 -11.13
N PHE A 438 -6.05 17.29 -10.90
CA PHE A 438 -6.95 16.81 -11.95
C PHE A 438 -8.41 16.85 -11.51
N GLU A 439 -9.31 16.82 -12.50
CA GLU A 439 -10.76 16.71 -12.30
C GLU A 439 -11.19 15.27 -12.61
N LEU A 440 -11.94 14.68 -11.69
CA LEU A 440 -12.53 13.36 -11.81
C LEU A 440 -14.00 13.50 -12.22
N ASP A 441 -14.39 12.84 -13.30
CA ASP A 441 -15.79 12.68 -13.70
C ASP A 441 -16.39 11.43 -13.02
N PRO A 442 -17.30 11.59 -12.03
CA PRO A 442 -17.87 10.44 -11.34
C PRO A 442 -18.67 9.51 -12.27
N ALA A 443 -19.20 10.03 -13.38
CA ALA A 443 -19.96 9.22 -14.34
C ALA A 443 -19.06 8.30 -15.17
N ALA A 444 -17.81 8.70 -15.38
CA ALA A 444 -16.83 7.89 -16.11
C ALA A 444 -16.14 6.87 -15.19
N PHE A 445 -15.71 7.31 -14.01
CA PHE A 445 -14.86 6.49 -13.14
C PHE A 445 -15.62 5.67 -12.10
N GLY A 446 -16.80 6.12 -11.64
CA GLY A 446 -17.50 5.43 -10.56
C GLY A 446 -16.65 5.34 -9.28
N ASP A 447 -16.73 4.24 -8.55
CA ASP A 447 -15.78 3.97 -7.45
C ASP A 447 -14.34 3.94 -7.98
N THR A 448 -13.44 4.65 -7.31
CA THR A 448 -12.10 4.95 -7.84
C THR A 448 -11.02 4.58 -6.83
N LEU A 449 -9.94 3.96 -7.32
CA LEU A 449 -8.69 3.76 -6.61
C LEU A 449 -7.64 4.74 -7.16
N LEU A 450 -6.99 5.48 -6.27
CA LEU A 450 -5.74 6.17 -6.59
C LEU A 450 -4.55 5.32 -6.15
N VAL A 451 -3.65 5.06 -7.09
CA VAL A 451 -2.33 4.47 -6.84
C VAL A 451 -1.32 5.60 -6.83
N VAL A 452 -0.89 6.03 -5.63
CA VAL A 452 0.04 7.14 -5.43
C VAL A 452 1.46 6.59 -5.27
N GLU A 453 2.26 6.77 -6.30
CA GLU A 453 3.62 6.26 -6.38
C GLU A 453 4.65 7.35 -6.17
N HIS A 454 5.68 6.99 -5.42
CA HIS A 454 6.87 7.82 -5.26
C HIS A 454 8.02 7.12 -5.99
N LEU A 455 8.50 7.68 -7.09
CA LEU A 455 9.58 7.06 -7.88
C LEU A 455 10.96 7.41 -7.30
N GLY A 456 11.96 6.55 -7.55
CA GLY A 456 13.35 6.89 -7.30
C GLY A 456 13.84 7.97 -8.27
N GLY A 457 14.06 9.19 -7.79
CA GLY A 457 14.68 10.26 -8.58
C GLY A 457 16.18 10.02 -8.86
N ASP A 458 16.83 10.93 -9.59
CA ASP A 458 18.23 10.81 -10.05
C ASP A 458 19.30 10.57 -8.96
N GLY A 459 18.97 10.84 -7.69
CA GLY A 459 19.87 10.63 -6.54
C GLY A 459 19.58 9.37 -5.74
N PHE A 460 18.64 8.54 -6.18
CA PHE A 460 18.26 7.32 -5.49
C PHE A 460 19.34 6.24 -5.63
N ASP A 461 19.76 5.65 -4.51
CA ASP A 461 20.73 4.55 -4.47
C ASP A 461 20.20 3.42 -3.59
N VAL A 462 19.88 2.30 -4.22
CA VAL A 462 19.38 1.07 -3.56
C VAL A 462 20.34 0.52 -2.52
N ASN A 463 21.65 0.82 -2.62
CA ASN A 463 22.68 0.31 -1.71
C ASN A 463 22.80 1.12 -0.42
N SER A 464 22.23 2.33 -0.40
CA SER A 464 22.37 3.26 0.73
C SER A 464 21.34 3.03 1.84
N GLY A 465 20.33 2.18 1.60
CA GLY A 465 19.17 1.98 2.47
C GLY A 465 18.25 3.20 2.46
N VAL A 466 16.97 3.00 2.20
CA VAL A 466 16.02 4.06 1.90
C VAL A 466 15.25 4.41 3.17
N SER A 467 15.83 5.24 4.04
CA SER A 467 15.33 5.28 5.42
C SER A 467 14.05 6.11 5.67
N THR A 468 13.53 6.87 4.70
CA THR A 468 12.33 7.70 4.93
C THR A 468 11.51 7.95 3.67
N GLY A 469 10.22 7.62 3.71
CA GLY A 469 9.25 8.06 2.72
C GLY A 469 8.93 9.55 2.77
N THR A 470 8.37 10.07 1.69
CA THR A 470 8.03 11.50 1.54
C THR A 470 6.54 11.73 1.74
N GLN A 471 6.18 12.62 2.66
CA GLN A 471 4.78 12.97 2.91
C GLN A 471 4.19 13.80 1.76
N TYR A 472 2.87 13.76 1.64
CA TYR A 472 2.10 14.57 0.70
C TYR A 472 0.81 15.06 1.34
N ASN A 473 0.33 16.21 0.88
CA ASN A 473 -1.03 16.66 1.11
C ASN A 473 -1.93 16.12 0.00
N PHE A 474 -3.01 15.46 0.38
CA PHE A 474 -4.11 15.11 -0.49
C PHE A 474 -5.29 16.04 -0.20
N SER A 475 -5.92 16.57 -1.25
CA SER A 475 -7.22 17.22 -1.11
C SER A 475 -8.18 16.72 -2.17
N ILE A 476 -9.44 16.56 -1.76
CA ILE A 476 -10.57 16.21 -2.61
C ILE A 476 -11.70 17.18 -2.30
N ARG A 477 -12.34 17.69 -3.35
CA ARG A 477 -13.48 18.61 -3.24
C ARG A 477 -14.27 18.62 -4.53
N PRO A 478 -15.59 18.88 -4.50
CA PRO A 478 -16.32 19.21 -5.71
C PRO A 478 -15.62 20.36 -6.44
N THR A 479 -15.42 20.23 -7.75
CA THR A 479 -14.74 21.21 -8.59
C THR A 479 -15.42 22.58 -8.48
N VAL A 480 -16.75 22.56 -8.45
CA VAL A 480 -17.54 23.75 -8.14
C VAL A 480 -17.98 23.70 -6.67
N PRO A 481 -17.71 24.74 -5.86
CA PRO A 481 -18.15 24.76 -4.46
C PRO A 481 -19.66 24.59 -4.33
N PHE A 482 -20.11 23.94 -3.26
CA PHE A 482 -21.54 23.92 -2.91
C PHE A 482 -22.09 25.34 -2.74
N PRO A 483 -23.35 25.60 -3.10
CA PRO A 483 -23.97 26.87 -2.76
C PRO A 483 -24.03 27.01 -1.24
N LEU A 484 -23.97 28.23 -0.71
CA LEU A 484 -24.13 28.50 0.71
C LEU A 484 -25.06 29.70 0.89
N ILE A 485 -26.16 29.53 1.62
CA ILE A 485 -27.08 30.57 2.02
C ILE A 485 -26.52 31.24 3.27
N SER A 486 -26.23 32.53 3.18
CA SER A 486 -25.74 33.34 4.31
C SER A 486 -26.82 34.25 4.89
N LEU A 487 -27.80 34.66 4.07
CA LEU A 487 -28.85 35.60 4.47
C LEU A 487 -30.04 35.54 3.50
N VAL A 488 -31.25 35.63 4.03
CA VAL A 488 -32.50 35.78 3.26
C VAL A 488 -33.19 37.08 3.69
N THR A 489 -33.61 37.92 2.75
CA THR A 489 -34.24 39.22 3.05
C THR A 489 -35.41 39.54 2.13
N PRO A 490 -36.54 40.07 2.64
CA PRO A 490 -36.86 40.23 4.07
C PRO A 490 -37.06 38.89 4.79
N GLU A 491 -36.78 38.84 6.09
CA GLU A 491 -36.95 37.65 6.94
C GLU A 491 -38.40 37.46 7.41
N GLU A 492 -39.27 38.47 7.27
CA GLU A 492 -40.68 38.42 7.69
C GLU A 492 -41.58 38.73 6.48
N LEU A 493 -42.55 37.86 6.19
CA LEU A 493 -43.50 37.98 5.08
C LEU A 493 -44.95 37.92 5.61
N TYR A 494 -45.86 38.66 4.98
CA TYR A 494 -47.29 38.66 5.31
C TYR A 494 -48.11 37.88 4.29
N THR A 495 -49.18 37.22 4.73
CA THR A 495 -50.13 36.52 3.84
C THR A 495 -50.79 37.49 2.84
N TYR A 496 -51.32 36.96 1.73
CA TYR A 496 -51.95 37.72 0.63
C TYR A 496 -51.04 38.66 -0.18
N GLU A 497 -49.71 38.62 0.04
CA GLU A 497 -48.75 39.48 -0.66
C GLU A 497 -47.83 38.70 -1.61
N THR A 498 -47.17 39.46 -2.50
CA THR A 498 -46.11 38.95 -3.37
C THR A 498 -44.82 39.68 -3.06
N TYR A 499 -43.73 38.93 -2.89
CA TYR A 499 -42.43 39.46 -2.47
C TYR A 499 -41.33 39.08 -3.46
N ASP A 500 -40.37 39.98 -3.61
CA ASP A 500 -39.05 39.68 -4.18
C ASP A 500 -38.07 39.45 -3.03
N ILE A 501 -37.83 38.19 -2.69
CA ILE A 501 -36.87 37.79 -1.67
C ILE A 501 -35.48 37.80 -2.27
N SER A 502 -34.54 38.48 -1.60
CA SER A 502 -33.11 38.42 -1.90
C SER A 502 -32.44 37.37 -1.02
N VAL A 503 -31.91 36.32 -1.64
CA VAL A 503 -31.08 35.31 -0.97
C VAL A 503 -29.62 35.61 -1.31
N ARG A 504 -28.78 35.79 -0.29
CA ARG A 504 -27.35 36.10 -0.42
C ARG A 504 -26.50 34.95 0.08
N GLY A 505 -25.33 34.78 -0.52
CA GLY A 505 -24.53 33.59 -0.29
C GLY A 505 -23.22 33.55 -1.05
N THR A 506 -22.76 32.33 -1.30
CA THR A 506 -21.65 32.01 -2.19
C THR A 506 -22.00 30.80 -3.05
N GLY A 507 -21.33 30.63 -4.19
CA GLY A 507 -21.45 29.42 -5.00
C GLY A 507 -22.75 29.29 -5.80
N PHE A 508 -23.54 30.35 -5.96
CA PHE A 508 -24.78 30.29 -6.76
C PHE A 508 -24.48 30.27 -8.26
N GLN A 509 -25.17 29.39 -8.99
CA GLN A 509 -24.97 29.23 -10.44
C GLN A 509 -26.19 29.72 -11.24
N GLU A 510 -25.97 30.13 -12.49
CA GLU A 510 -27.06 30.44 -13.40
C GLU A 510 -27.91 29.19 -13.64
N GLY A 511 -29.24 29.30 -13.47
CA GLY A 511 -30.15 28.15 -13.53
C GLY A 511 -30.48 27.49 -12.18
N ILE A 512 -30.00 28.07 -11.06
CA ILE A 512 -30.35 27.66 -9.69
C ILE A 512 -31.86 27.64 -9.44
N SER A 513 -32.31 26.65 -8.67
CA SER A 513 -33.69 26.48 -8.24
C SER A 513 -33.83 26.69 -6.73
N VAL A 514 -35.04 26.98 -6.27
CA VAL A 514 -35.36 27.26 -4.85
C VAL A 514 -36.59 26.47 -4.45
N SER A 515 -36.53 25.79 -3.31
CA SER A 515 -37.68 25.19 -2.64
C SER A 515 -37.85 25.77 -1.23
N LEU A 516 -39.09 25.76 -0.77
CA LEU A 516 -39.50 26.30 0.54
C LEU A 516 -40.16 25.18 1.34
N GLU A 517 -39.84 25.11 2.62
CA GLU A 517 -40.45 24.16 3.56
C GLU A 517 -41.19 24.91 4.67
N PRO A 518 -42.45 24.57 5.02
CA PRO A 518 -43.24 23.45 4.50
C PRO A 518 -43.62 23.58 3.02
N ALA A 519 -43.56 22.46 2.30
CA ALA A 519 -43.84 22.41 0.87
C ALA A 519 -45.28 22.80 0.53
N ASP A 520 -45.48 23.28 -0.71
CA ASP A 520 -46.78 23.66 -1.29
C ASP A 520 -47.56 24.79 -0.59
N GLN A 521 -46.93 25.51 0.37
CA GLN A 521 -47.57 26.62 1.10
C GLN A 521 -47.33 27.99 0.47
N ILE A 522 -46.17 28.18 -0.16
CA ILE A 522 -45.75 29.43 -0.81
C ILE A 522 -45.49 29.13 -2.28
N THR A 523 -46.09 29.91 -3.18
CA THR A 523 -45.85 29.75 -4.63
C THR A 523 -44.58 30.48 -5.01
N VAL A 524 -43.58 29.77 -5.54
CA VAL A 524 -42.38 30.36 -6.15
C VAL A 524 -42.68 30.68 -7.61
N ASN A 525 -42.80 31.96 -7.95
CA ASN A 525 -43.14 32.42 -9.30
C ASN A 525 -41.93 32.42 -10.24
N SER A 526 -40.76 32.81 -9.75
CA SER A 526 -39.51 32.83 -10.52
C SER A 526 -38.29 32.87 -9.60
N VAL A 527 -37.21 32.21 -10.03
CA VAL A 527 -35.87 32.35 -9.46
C VAL A 527 -34.98 33.03 -10.49
N THR A 528 -34.38 34.16 -10.13
CA THR A 528 -33.47 34.93 -10.99
C THR A 528 -32.08 34.91 -10.38
N TRP A 529 -31.12 34.33 -11.09
CA TRP A 529 -29.70 34.44 -10.74
C TRP A 529 -29.22 35.88 -11.02
N VAL A 530 -28.57 36.50 -10.04
CA VAL A 530 -27.97 37.84 -10.20
C VAL A 530 -26.47 37.70 -10.42
N ASP A 531 -25.80 37.01 -9.50
CA ASP A 531 -24.39 36.64 -9.55
C ASP A 531 -24.11 35.47 -8.59
N ALA A 532 -22.84 35.05 -8.48
CA ALA A 532 -22.44 33.93 -7.62
C ALA A 532 -22.70 34.14 -6.11
N ASN A 533 -23.09 35.35 -5.70
CA ASN A 533 -23.33 35.74 -4.32
C ASN A 533 -24.78 36.15 -4.05
N GLN A 534 -25.65 36.22 -5.07
CA GLN A 534 -27.03 36.64 -4.89
C GLN A 534 -28.00 36.04 -5.91
N ILE A 535 -29.17 35.63 -5.42
CA ILE A 535 -30.36 35.31 -6.24
C ILE A 535 -31.56 36.14 -5.77
N ARG A 536 -32.53 36.34 -6.65
CA ARG A 536 -33.85 36.89 -6.31
C ARG A 536 -34.93 35.84 -6.55
N VAL A 537 -35.80 35.68 -5.57
CA VAL A 537 -36.90 34.71 -5.59
C VAL A 537 -38.20 35.48 -5.48
N ASN A 538 -38.99 35.47 -6.54
CA ASN A 538 -40.32 36.06 -6.51
C ASN A 538 -41.31 35.02 -5.98
N VAL A 539 -42.02 35.35 -4.89
CA VAL A 539 -42.96 34.43 -4.24
C VAL A 539 -44.31 35.07 -4.00
N THR A 540 -45.39 34.28 -4.04
CA THR A 540 -46.75 34.71 -3.68
C THR A 540 -47.29 33.88 -2.53
N LEU A 541 -47.80 34.56 -1.50
CA LEU A 541 -48.46 33.98 -0.34
C LEU A 541 -49.97 34.21 -0.46
N THR A 542 -50.76 33.19 -0.12
CA THR A 542 -52.22 33.28 -0.10
C THR A 542 -52.73 33.39 1.33
N GLY A 543 -54.04 33.58 1.50
CA GLY A 543 -54.65 33.62 2.83
C GLY A 543 -54.59 32.32 3.61
N ASP A 544 -54.47 31.20 2.90
CA ASP A 544 -54.41 29.87 3.50
C ASP A 544 -52.97 29.41 3.77
N THR A 545 -51.96 30.21 3.42
CA THR A 545 -50.56 29.92 3.69
C THR A 545 -50.34 29.83 5.21
N LEU A 546 -49.79 28.70 5.68
CA LEU A 546 -49.52 28.48 7.09
C LEU A 546 -48.55 29.53 7.65
N THR A 547 -48.87 30.09 8.82
CA THR A 547 -47.98 30.99 9.56
C THR A 547 -46.92 30.21 10.33
N GLY A 548 -45.77 30.85 10.57
CA GLY A 548 -44.63 30.24 11.25
C GLY A 548 -43.34 30.26 10.40
N PRO A 549 -42.30 29.54 10.85
CA PRO A 549 -41.01 29.54 10.18
C PRO A 549 -41.02 28.71 8.90
N TYR A 550 -40.28 29.17 7.90
CA TYR A 550 -40.04 28.52 6.62
C TYR A 550 -38.55 28.33 6.38
N GLY A 551 -38.17 27.13 5.97
CA GLY A 551 -36.84 26.85 5.44
C GLY A 551 -36.72 27.24 3.97
N VAL A 552 -35.53 27.71 3.57
CA VAL A 552 -35.18 27.96 2.16
C VAL A 552 -34.08 26.99 1.77
N THR A 553 -34.31 26.23 0.71
CA THR A 553 -33.30 25.38 0.07
C THR A 553 -32.99 25.91 -1.31
N VAL A 554 -31.71 26.05 -1.63
CA VAL A 554 -31.23 26.39 -2.97
C VAL A 554 -30.53 25.17 -3.58
N THR A 555 -30.76 24.92 -4.86
CA THR A 555 -30.13 23.81 -5.59
C THR A 555 -29.62 24.31 -6.94
N ASN A 556 -28.31 24.24 -7.14
CA ASN A 556 -27.65 24.60 -8.39
C ASN A 556 -27.93 23.56 -9.50
N PRO A 557 -27.68 23.89 -10.78
CA PRO A 557 -27.83 22.95 -11.89
C PRO A 557 -26.91 21.73 -11.80
N ASP A 558 -25.77 21.86 -11.11
CA ASP A 558 -24.86 20.76 -10.80
C ASP A 558 -25.31 19.95 -9.57
N GLU A 559 -26.59 20.03 -9.17
CA GLU A 559 -27.17 19.29 -8.03
C GLU A 559 -26.62 19.67 -6.64
N GLY A 560 -25.62 20.56 -6.55
CA GLY A 560 -25.15 21.07 -5.26
C GLY A 560 -26.24 21.90 -4.57
N SER A 561 -26.48 21.65 -3.28
CA SER A 561 -27.55 22.32 -2.52
C SER A 561 -27.14 22.77 -1.13
N ASP A 562 -27.83 23.80 -0.62
CA ASP A 562 -27.78 24.21 0.78
C ASP A 562 -29.17 24.64 1.29
N SER A 563 -29.39 24.47 2.59
CA SER A 563 -30.68 24.70 3.23
C SER A 563 -30.51 25.54 4.49
N MET A 564 -31.20 26.68 4.54
CA MET A 564 -31.30 27.51 5.74
C MET A 564 -32.66 27.27 6.40
N ALA A 565 -32.66 26.57 7.53
CA ALA A 565 -33.85 26.36 8.34
C ALA A 565 -34.34 27.69 8.95
N GLU A 566 -35.66 27.85 9.04
CA GLU A 566 -36.31 29.05 9.61
C GLU A 566 -35.82 30.38 8.98
N ALA A 567 -35.41 30.36 7.71
CA ALA A 567 -34.90 31.52 6.98
C ALA A 567 -35.92 32.66 6.83
N ILE A 568 -37.21 32.34 6.88
CA ILE A 568 -38.32 33.27 6.75
C ILE A 568 -39.36 32.97 7.84
N VAL A 569 -40.03 34.00 8.36
CA VAL A 569 -41.21 33.85 9.20
C VAL A 569 -42.42 34.43 8.48
N VAL A 570 -43.43 33.59 8.24
CA VAL A 570 -44.71 34.02 7.68
C VAL A 570 -45.66 34.42 8.80
N VAL A 571 -46.20 35.61 8.69
CA VAL A 571 -47.15 36.21 9.63
C VAL A 571 -48.47 36.46 8.91
N ASP A 572 -49.58 36.33 9.63
CA ASP A 572 -50.89 36.65 9.04
C ASP A 572 -51.00 38.16 8.80
N ASN A 573 -51.50 38.55 7.63
CA ASN A 573 -51.70 39.94 7.29
C ASN A 573 -52.91 40.50 8.06
N PRO A 574 -52.74 41.50 8.93
CA PRO A 574 -53.85 42.06 9.70
C PRO A 574 -54.89 42.78 8.82
N ASP A 575 -54.53 43.13 7.58
CA ASP A 575 -55.38 43.86 6.62
C ASP A 575 -55.55 43.09 5.30
N PRO A 576 -56.26 41.93 5.28
CA PRO A 576 -56.44 41.15 4.06
C PRO A 576 -57.24 41.93 3.00
N PRO A 577 -56.97 41.75 1.70
CA PRO A 577 -57.71 42.43 0.64
C PRO A 577 -59.19 42.07 0.74
N THR A 578 -60.04 43.08 0.98
CA THR A 578 -61.48 42.90 1.08
C THR A 578 -62.03 42.40 -0.27
N SER A 579 -62.49 41.15 -0.29
CA SER A 579 -63.22 40.59 -1.43
C SER A 579 -64.42 41.49 -1.74
N GLY A 580 -64.56 41.91 -3.00
CA GLY A 580 -65.53 42.92 -3.43
C GLY A 580 -66.94 42.69 -2.90
N ASP A 581 -67.48 43.72 -2.25
CA ASP A 581 -68.84 43.83 -1.74
C ASP A 581 -69.85 43.86 -2.90
N PRO A 582 -70.70 42.83 -3.10
CA PRO A 582 -71.90 43.00 -3.89
C PRO A 582 -72.95 43.61 -2.97
N GLY A 583 -73.04 44.94 -2.99
CA GLY A 583 -74.03 45.65 -2.23
C GLY A 583 -75.44 45.10 -2.47
N CYS A 584 -76.14 44.78 -1.38
CA CYS A 584 -77.60 44.81 -1.37
C CYS A 584 -78.13 45.02 0.05
N SER A 585 -78.66 46.21 0.25
CA SER A 585 -79.59 46.60 1.31
C SER A 585 -80.80 45.67 1.40
N CYS A 586 -81.27 45.35 2.61
CA CYS A 586 -82.64 45.61 3.10
C CYS A 586 -82.85 45.06 4.52
N SER A 587 -83.53 45.88 5.32
CA SER A 587 -83.90 45.73 6.74
C SER A 587 -84.80 44.54 7.06
N PHE A 588 -84.72 44.02 8.29
CA PHE A 588 -85.90 43.69 9.12
C PHE A 588 -85.54 43.67 10.62
N ALA A 589 -86.41 44.26 11.43
CA ALA A 589 -86.35 44.33 12.88
C ALA A 589 -87.04 43.12 13.54
N GLY A 590 -86.63 42.73 14.76
CA GLY A 590 -87.43 41.81 15.60
C GLY A 590 -86.70 41.13 16.76
N THR A 591 -86.66 41.83 17.91
CA THR A 591 -86.73 41.40 19.32
C THR A 591 -86.58 39.92 19.74
N GLY A 592 -85.82 39.69 20.84
CA GLY A 592 -86.31 38.84 21.95
C GLY A 592 -85.36 37.79 22.56
N SER A 593 -84.67 38.19 23.63
CA SER A 593 -84.45 37.47 24.92
C SER A 593 -84.12 35.96 24.97
N ASN A 594 -82.93 35.62 25.52
CA ASN A 594 -82.70 34.93 26.82
C ASN A 594 -81.45 34.03 26.81
N SER A 595 -80.52 34.32 27.75
CA SER A 595 -79.44 33.44 28.23
C SER A 595 -80.01 32.33 29.16
N PRO A 596 -79.21 31.49 29.86
CA PRO A 596 -77.75 31.22 29.82
C PRO A 596 -77.35 29.72 29.93
N ALA A 597 -76.04 29.41 29.87
CA ALA A 597 -75.27 28.64 30.88
C ALA A 597 -74.17 27.69 30.31
N GLY A 598 -73.02 27.67 31.00
CA GLY A 598 -71.94 26.68 30.90
C GLY A 598 -70.66 27.25 30.25
N LEU A 599 -69.75 27.99 30.91
CA LEU A 599 -68.90 27.62 32.06
C LEU A 599 -68.19 26.27 31.85
N PHE A 600 -66.93 26.30 31.41
CA PHE A 600 -65.80 26.03 32.32
C PHE A 600 -64.46 26.50 31.73
N LEU A 601 -63.77 27.25 32.57
CA LEU A 601 -62.45 27.85 32.47
C LEU A 601 -61.41 26.82 32.96
N PHE A 602 -60.21 26.78 32.38
CA PHE A 602 -58.98 26.65 33.20
C PHE A 602 -57.77 27.22 32.46
N MET A 603 -57.26 28.34 32.98
CA MET A 603 -55.91 28.86 32.78
C MET A 603 -54.89 27.96 33.48
N LEU A 604 -53.65 27.95 33.01
CA LEU A 604 -52.48 28.13 33.88
C LEU A 604 -51.22 28.51 33.08
N LEU A 605 -50.71 29.70 33.40
CA LEU A 605 -49.34 30.17 33.17
C LEU A 605 -48.40 29.53 34.21
N PHE A 606 -47.15 29.21 33.85
CA PHE A 606 -45.93 29.94 34.30
C PHE A 606 -44.59 29.22 34.00
N SER A 607 -43.62 30.05 33.57
CA SER A 607 -42.16 30.08 33.84
C SER A 607 -41.17 29.00 33.37
N ALA A 608 -40.32 29.44 32.43
CA ALA A 608 -38.85 29.59 32.47
C ALA A 608 -37.94 28.48 33.08
N ALA A 609 -36.99 28.01 32.26
CA ALA A 609 -35.65 27.63 32.72
C ALA A 609 -34.60 27.81 31.59
N PHE A 610 -33.62 28.67 31.88
CA PHE A 610 -32.37 28.88 31.15
C PHE A 610 -31.40 27.75 31.50
N ILE A 611 -30.84 27.00 30.53
CA ILE A 611 -29.56 26.29 30.71
C ILE A 611 -28.73 26.40 29.41
N ARG A 612 -27.61 27.11 29.54
CA ARG A 612 -26.45 27.07 28.64
C ARG A 612 -25.80 25.68 28.65
N ARG A 613 -25.36 25.20 27.47
CA ARG A 613 -24.07 24.52 27.31
C ARG A 613 -23.56 24.71 25.87
N THR A 614 -22.58 25.60 25.72
CA THR A 614 -21.47 25.47 24.77
C THR A 614 -20.54 24.36 25.30
N PHE A 615 -19.75 23.60 24.54
CA PHE A 615 -18.82 23.93 23.45
C PHE A 615 -18.37 22.66 22.70
N SER A 616 -17.99 22.87 21.41
CA SER A 616 -16.89 22.30 20.59
C SER A 616 -16.65 20.79 20.56
N LEU A 617 -16.54 20.18 19.36
CA LEU A 617 -15.38 20.27 18.44
C LEU A 617 -14.07 19.85 19.12
#